data_AF-A0A1F8X972-F1
#
_entry.id   AF-A0A1F8X972-F1
#
_cell.length_a   1.000
_cell.length_b   1.000
_cell.length_c   1.000
_cell.angle_alpha   90.00
_cell.angle_beta   90.00
_cell.angle_gamma   90.00
#
_symmetry.space_group_name_H-M   'P 1'
#
loop_
_entity.id
_entity.type
_entity.pdbx_description
1 polymer ?
#
loop_
_entity_poly.entity_id
_entity_poly.type
_entity_poly.pdbx_seq_one_letter_code
_entity_poly.pdbx_strand_id
1 'polypeptide(L)'
;MDFRKVMESMRKTRDRIAENDDPERFRKMGIEVIFGQGRFIDGQTFEVNGERLEGVHFIIATGSRPVILPIPGLKEARALTNETALELRRLPWRIIILGAGPIVIEFAQIFSRLGSKVTVIEKDRRLKGRKT
;
A
#
# COMPACT_ATOMS: atom_id res chain seq x y z
N MET A 1 -8.50 -24.28 4.14
CA MET A 1 -8.00 -23.11 4.90
C MET A 1 -9.10 -22.06 4.91
N ASP A 2 -9.47 -21.50 6.07
CA ASP A 2 -10.55 -20.52 6.19
C ASP A 2 -10.04 -19.11 5.88
N PHE A 3 -10.48 -18.54 4.76
CA PHE A 3 -10.07 -17.20 4.33
C PHE A 3 -10.34 -16.13 5.38
N ARG A 4 -11.49 -16.17 6.06
CA ARG A 4 -11.83 -15.12 7.03
C ARG A 4 -10.87 -15.12 8.20
N LYS A 5 -10.56 -16.31 8.74
CA LYS A 5 -9.62 -16.47 9.85
C LYS A 5 -8.21 -16.00 9.47
N VAL A 6 -7.77 -16.27 8.24
CA VAL A 6 -6.47 -15.80 7.72
C VAL A 6 -6.42 -14.28 7.66
N MET A 7 -7.45 -13.66 7.06
CA MET A 7 -7.50 -12.20 6.95
C MET A 7 -7.63 -11.50 8.31
N GLU A 8 -8.35 -12.10 9.25
CA GLU A 8 -8.46 -11.61 10.63
C GLU A 8 -7.11 -11.66 11.36
N SER A 9 -6.39 -12.78 11.27
CA SER A 9 -5.05 -12.92 11.84
C SER A 9 -4.05 -11.92 11.26
N MET A 10 -4.10 -11.69 9.94
CA MET A 10 -3.28 -10.68 9.26
C MET A 10 -3.59 -9.28 9.78
N ARG A 11 -4.87 -8.88 9.85
CA ARG A 11 -5.27 -7.56 10.36
C ARG A 11 -4.83 -7.35 11.81
N LYS A 12 -5.02 -8.34 12.68
CA LYS A 12 -4.54 -8.28 14.07
C LYS A 12 -3.02 -8.06 14.14
N THR A 13 -2.26 -8.69 13.24
CA THR A 13 -0.81 -8.50 13.17
C THR A 13 -0.44 -7.10 12.70
N ARG A 14 -1.12 -6.57 11.66
CA ARG A 14 -0.95 -5.21 11.18
C ARG A 14 -1.24 -4.18 12.26
N ASP A 15 -2.37 -4.32 12.96
CA ASP A 15 -2.81 -3.35 13.96
C ASP A 15 -1.82 -3.28 15.13
N ARG A 16 -1.28 -4.42 15.56
CA ARG A 16 -0.18 -4.48 16.55
C ARG A 16 1.10 -3.78 16.08
N ILE A 17 1.44 -3.90 14.79
CA ILE A 17 2.64 -3.23 14.24
C ILE A 17 2.42 -1.71 14.20
N ALA A 18 1.21 -1.27 13.85
CA ALA A 18 0.84 0.14 13.74
C ALA A 18 0.95 0.91 15.07
N GLU A 19 0.93 0.23 16.22
CA GLU A 19 1.22 0.83 17.53
C GLU A 19 2.61 1.50 17.56
N ASN A 20 3.54 1.07 16.72
CA ASN A 20 4.86 1.70 16.64
C ASN A 20 4.84 3.10 16.05
N ASP A 21 3.82 3.41 15.24
CA ASP A 21 3.66 4.68 14.53
C ASP A 21 2.80 5.68 15.31
N ASP A 22 2.60 5.45 16.61
CA ASP A 22 1.82 6.33 17.49
C ASP A 22 2.47 7.74 17.59
N PRO A 23 1.75 8.81 17.21
CA PRO A 23 2.19 10.20 17.36
C PRO A 23 2.67 10.55 18.76
N GLU A 24 2.02 10.02 19.81
CA GLU A 24 2.39 10.32 21.19
C GLU A 24 3.76 9.78 21.55
N ARG A 25 4.17 8.67 20.93
CA ARG A 25 5.52 8.14 21.09
C ARG A 25 6.56 9.12 20.56
N PHE A 26 6.33 9.71 19.39
CA PHE A 26 7.23 10.70 18.81
C PHE A 26 7.26 12.00 19.62
N ARG A 27 6.10 12.46 20.11
CA ARG A 27 6.02 13.64 21.00
C ARG A 27 6.83 13.45 22.29
N LYS A 28 6.79 12.25 22.89
CA LYS A 28 7.62 11.90 24.06
C LYS A 28 9.13 11.89 23.77
N MET A 29 9.52 11.74 22.50
CA MET A 29 10.91 11.84 22.05
C MET A 29 11.33 13.29 21.74
N GLY A 30 10.47 14.28 21.97
CA GLY A 30 10.72 15.68 21.66
C GLY A 30 10.50 16.04 20.18
N ILE A 31 9.85 15.16 19.41
CA ILE A 31 9.53 15.39 17.99
C ILE A 31 8.14 16.03 17.92
N GLU A 32 8.07 17.19 17.24
CA GLU A 32 6.79 17.80 16.92
C GLU A 32 6.07 17.01 15.81
N VAL A 33 4.81 16.66 16.05
CA VAL A 33 3.98 15.89 15.10
C VAL A 33 2.78 16.72 14.69
N ILE A 34 2.83 17.24 13.46
CA ILE A 34 1.77 18.05 12.84
C ILE A 34 1.02 17.18 11.82
N PHE A 35 -0.28 17.02 12.04
CA PHE A 35 -1.16 16.32 11.09
C PHE A 35 -1.71 17.29 10.06
N GLY A 36 -1.48 17.00 8.77
CA GLY A 36 -2.05 17.79 7.70
C GLY A 36 -1.49 17.39 6.34
N GLN A 37 -2.04 17.98 5.28
CA GLN A 37 -1.39 17.98 3.98
C GLN A 37 -0.57 19.26 3.89
N GLY A 38 0.73 19.10 3.61
CA GLY A 38 1.62 20.23 3.44
C GLY A 38 2.22 20.30 2.05
N ARG A 39 2.79 21.47 1.74
CA ARG A 39 3.44 21.77 0.47
C ARG A 39 4.64 22.67 0.68
N PHE A 40 5.66 22.51 -0.16
CA PHE A 40 6.69 23.53 -0.30
C PHE A 40 6.09 24.75 -1.00
N ILE A 41 6.24 25.92 -0.39
CA ILE A 41 5.89 27.20 -1.03
C ILE A 41 7.11 27.85 -1.70
N ASP A 42 8.31 27.46 -1.25
CA ASP A 42 9.60 27.76 -1.85
C ASP A 42 10.62 26.67 -1.45
N GLY A 43 11.92 26.89 -1.69
CA GLY A 43 12.98 25.91 -1.40
C GLY A 43 13.34 25.73 0.08
N GLN A 44 12.84 26.57 0.98
CA GLN A 44 13.17 26.58 2.41
C GLN A 44 11.95 26.64 3.34
N THR A 45 10.76 26.87 2.78
CA THR A 45 9.52 27.03 3.54
C THR A 45 8.50 25.97 3.17
N PHE A 46 8.02 25.25 4.19
CA PHE A 46 6.96 24.27 4.09
C PHE A 46 5.70 24.76 4.80
N GLU A 47 4.55 24.71 4.13
CA GLU A 47 3.26 25.14 4.68
C GLU A 47 2.40 23.92 5.01
N VAL A 48 1.82 23.88 6.22
CA VAL A 48 0.84 22.87 6.65
C VAL A 48 -0.19 23.53 7.55
N ASN A 49 -1.49 23.29 7.31
CA ASN A 49 -2.59 23.90 8.07
C ASN A 49 -2.54 25.45 8.17
N GLY A 50 -1.89 26.13 7.22
CA GLY A 50 -1.68 27.59 7.25
C GLY A 50 -0.49 28.05 8.08
N GLU A 51 0.19 27.14 8.78
CA GLU A 51 1.44 27.39 9.47
C GLU A 51 2.62 27.24 8.51
N ARG A 52 3.61 28.13 8.63
CA ARG A 52 4.84 28.11 7.83
C ARG A 52 6.00 27.63 8.68
N LEU A 53 6.65 26.58 8.21
CA LEU A 53 7.79 25.93 8.83
C LEU A 53 9.03 26.17 7.99
N GLU A 54 10.06 26.75 8.61
CA GLU A 54 11.37 26.94 8.00
C GLU A 54 12.34 25.92 8.57
N GLY A 55 13.23 25.40 7.73
CA GLY A 55 14.19 24.37 8.13
C GLY A 55 15.47 24.44 7.33
N VAL A 56 16.59 24.07 7.97
CA VAL A 56 17.90 23.94 7.30
C VAL A 56 17.91 22.77 6.33
N HIS A 57 17.20 21.69 6.67
CA HIS A 57 17.12 20.47 5.88
C HIS A 57 15.70 19.92 5.88
N PHE A 58 15.30 19.36 4.74
CA PHE A 58 14.03 18.68 4.56
C PHE A 58 14.24 17.23 4.12
N ILE A 59 13.53 16.31 4.76
CA ILE A 59 13.46 14.91 4.35
C ILE A 59 12.09 14.65 3.72
N ILE A 60 12.08 14.27 2.44
CA ILE A 60 10.85 13.91 1.72
C ILE A 60 10.59 12.41 1.87
N ALA A 61 9.60 12.05 2.67
CA ALA A 61 9.21 10.67 2.95
C ALA A 61 7.72 10.41 2.66
N THR A 62 7.21 10.91 1.54
CA THR A 62 5.76 10.87 1.18
C THR A 62 5.23 9.50 0.74
N GLY A 63 6.09 8.48 0.70
CA GLY A 63 5.72 7.13 0.32
C GLY A 63 5.41 6.96 -1.18
N SER A 64 4.57 5.99 -1.51
CA SER A 64 4.13 5.70 -2.88
C SER A 64 2.65 5.31 -2.90
N ARG A 65 2.05 5.24 -4.08
CA ARG A 65 0.65 4.83 -4.27
C ARG A 65 0.53 3.84 -5.43
N PRO A 66 -0.44 2.91 -5.39
CA PRO A 66 -0.67 1.98 -6.49
C PRO A 66 -1.05 2.74 -7.77
N VAL A 67 -0.45 2.34 -8.88
CA VAL A 67 -0.78 2.88 -10.21
C VAL A 67 -2.03 2.16 -10.73
N ILE A 68 -3.06 2.91 -11.09
CA ILE A 68 -4.20 2.37 -11.82
C ILE A 68 -3.89 2.43 -13.31
N LEU A 69 -3.86 1.27 -13.96
CA LEU A 69 -3.56 1.18 -15.38
C LEU A 69 -4.70 1.79 -16.22
N PRO A 70 -4.42 2.48 -17.33
CA PRO A 70 -5.42 3.07 -18.20
C PRO A 70 -6.08 1.99 -19.10
N ILE A 71 -6.65 0.96 -18.48
CA ILE A 71 -7.38 -0.12 -19.16
C ILE A 71 -8.86 0.27 -19.17
N PRO A 72 -9.51 0.34 -20.34
CA PRO A 72 -10.95 0.63 -20.42
C PRO A 72 -11.76 -0.33 -19.54
N GLY A 73 -12.67 0.21 -18.72
CA GLY A 73 -13.52 -0.59 -17.82
C GLY A 73 -12.87 -0.98 -16.49
N LEU A 74 -11.57 -0.75 -16.28
CA LEU A 74 -10.87 -1.21 -15.06
C LEU A 74 -11.32 -0.47 -13.80
N LYS A 75 -11.58 0.84 -13.92
CA LYS A 75 -12.05 1.66 -12.81
C LYS A 75 -13.48 1.26 -12.41
N GLU A 76 -14.32 1.03 -13.40
CA GLU A 76 -15.72 0.59 -13.27
C GLU A 76 -15.80 -0.80 -12.65
N ALA A 77 -14.86 -1.68 -13.01
CA ALA A 77 -14.72 -3.02 -12.43
C ALA A 77 -14.23 -3.03 -10.97
N ARG A 78 -13.93 -1.85 -10.38
CA ARG A 78 -13.42 -1.69 -9.02
C ARG A 78 -12.18 -2.56 -8.77
N ALA A 79 -11.20 -2.41 -9.66
CA ALA A 79 -9.94 -3.16 -9.58
C ALA A 79 -9.31 -3.03 -8.18
N LEU A 80 -8.85 -4.17 -7.67
CA LEU A 80 -8.18 -4.24 -6.38
C LEU A 80 -6.73 -3.77 -6.51
N THR A 81 -6.30 -3.02 -5.51
CA THR A 81 -4.91 -2.71 -5.19
C THR A 81 -4.37 -3.72 -4.17
N ASN A 82 -3.05 -3.70 -3.93
CA ASN A 82 -2.43 -4.47 -2.84
C ASN A 82 -3.06 -4.15 -1.48
N GLU A 83 -3.46 -2.90 -1.24
CA GLU A 83 -4.12 -2.48 0.00
C GLU A 83 -5.55 -3.03 0.09
N THR A 84 -6.38 -2.77 -0.92
CA THR A 84 -7.80 -3.17 -0.91
C THR A 84 -8.01 -4.69 -1.02
N ALA A 85 -7.07 -5.42 -1.62
CA ALA A 85 -7.08 -6.89 -1.65
C ALA A 85 -6.99 -7.49 -0.25
N LEU A 86 -6.27 -6.83 0.67
CA LEU A 86 -6.15 -7.25 2.07
C LEU A 86 -7.40 -6.96 2.91
N GLU A 87 -8.35 -6.19 2.37
CA GLU A 87 -9.63 -5.88 3.03
C GLU A 87 -10.79 -6.76 2.55
N LEU A 88 -10.52 -7.68 1.61
CA LEU A 88 -11.53 -8.63 1.15
C LEU A 88 -12.10 -9.44 2.32
N ARG A 89 -13.43 -9.52 2.39
CA ARG A 89 -14.17 -10.32 3.39
C ARG A 89 -14.51 -11.73 2.92
N ARG A 90 -14.39 -11.98 1.62
CA ARG A 90 -14.67 -13.27 0.97
C ARG A 90 -13.59 -13.55 -0.06
N LEU A 91 -13.20 -14.82 -0.15
CA LEU A 91 -12.25 -15.27 -1.16
C LEU A 91 -12.92 -15.22 -2.54
N PRO A 92 -12.34 -14.52 -3.53
CA PRO A 92 -12.87 -14.53 -4.88
C PRO A 92 -12.66 -15.92 -5.50
N TRP A 93 -13.67 -16.45 -6.18
CA TRP A 93 -13.53 -17.74 -6.86
C TRP A 93 -12.51 -17.70 -8.01
N ARG A 94 -12.47 -16.56 -8.73
CA ARG A 94 -11.48 -16.25 -9.78
C ARG A 94 -10.92 -14.86 -9.55
N ILE A 95 -9.63 -14.69 -9.79
CA ILE A 95 -8.96 -13.40 -9.74
C ILE A 95 -7.94 -13.28 -10.88
N ILE A 96 -7.96 -12.13 -11.56
CA ILE A 96 -6.92 -11.72 -12.49
C ILE A 96 -5.99 -10.78 -11.74
N ILE A 97 -4.68 -11.02 -11.84
CA ILE A 97 -3.66 -10.14 -11.27
C ILE A 97 -2.78 -9.63 -12.40
N LEU A 98 -2.64 -8.31 -12.48
CA LEU A 98 -1.92 -7.63 -13.54
C LEU A 98 -0.48 -7.35 -13.11
N GLY A 99 0.48 -7.70 -13.97
CA GLY A 99 1.93 -7.65 -13.74
C GLY A 99 2.52 -8.97 -13.27
N ALA A 100 3.85 -9.00 -13.12
CA ALA A 100 4.62 -10.14 -12.61
C ALA A 100 5.78 -9.68 -11.71
N GLY A 101 5.59 -8.57 -10.98
CA GLY A 101 6.53 -8.14 -9.94
C GLY A 101 6.42 -9.00 -8.67
N PRO A 102 7.37 -8.87 -7.72
CA PRO A 102 7.38 -9.65 -6.48
C PRO A 102 6.05 -9.61 -5.70
N ILE A 103 5.53 -8.40 -5.46
CA ILE A 103 4.24 -8.20 -4.77
C ILE A 103 3.10 -8.94 -5.50
N VAL A 104 3.06 -8.83 -6.84
CA VAL A 104 2.03 -9.51 -7.64
C VAL A 104 2.09 -11.03 -7.45
N ILE A 105 3.29 -11.61 -7.47
CA ILE A 105 3.48 -13.05 -7.31
C ILE A 105 3.16 -13.50 -5.87
N GLU A 106 3.49 -12.70 -4.86
CA GLU A 106 3.08 -12.96 -3.48
C GLU A 106 1.55 -13.05 -3.36
N PHE A 107 0.83 -12.06 -3.88
CA PHE A 107 -0.63 -12.09 -3.88
C PHE A 107 -1.20 -13.24 -4.72
N ALA A 108 -0.60 -13.54 -5.88
CA ALA A 108 -0.99 -14.70 -6.69
C ALA A 108 -0.87 -16.01 -5.91
N GLN A 109 0.23 -16.19 -5.17
CA GLN A 109 0.45 -17.35 -4.31
C GLN A 109 -0.55 -17.39 -3.15
N ILE A 110 -0.80 -16.26 -2.47
CA ILE A 110 -1.77 -16.16 -1.38
C ILE A 110 -3.15 -16.63 -1.86
N PHE A 111 -3.69 -16.02 -2.92
CA PHE A 111 -5.02 -16.36 -3.42
C PHE A 111 -5.10 -17.78 -3.98
N SER A 112 -4.06 -18.24 -4.69
CA SER A 112 -4.01 -19.61 -5.23
C SER A 112 -4.01 -20.64 -4.11
N ARG A 113 -3.24 -20.44 -3.04
CA ARG A 113 -3.17 -21.38 -1.89
C ARG A 113 -4.44 -21.37 -1.03
N LEU A 114 -5.14 -20.24 -1.01
CA LEU A 114 -6.44 -20.12 -0.33
C LEU A 114 -7.59 -20.72 -1.14
N GLY A 115 -7.39 -21.00 -2.43
CA GLY A 115 -8.34 -21.74 -3.27
C GLY A 115 -8.94 -20.95 -4.44
N SER A 116 -8.50 -19.71 -4.69
CA SER A 116 -8.91 -18.97 -5.88
C SER A 116 -8.26 -19.57 -7.14
N LYS A 117 -8.99 -19.58 -8.25
CA LYS A 117 -8.38 -19.76 -9.58
C LYS A 117 -7.72 -18.44 -10.00
N VAL A 118 -6.40 -18.40 -9.99
CA VAL A 118 -5.60 -17.20 -10.27
C VAL A 118 -5.11 -17.22 -11.71
N THR A 119 -5.28 -16.09 -12.41
CA THR A 119 -4.63 -15.82 -13.69
C THR A 119 -3.73 -14.60 -13.54
N VAL A 120 -2.45 -14.75 -13.86
CA VAL A 120 -1.49 -13.63 -13.87
C VAL A 120 -1.29 -13.18 -15.32
N ILE A 121 -1.40 -11.88 -15.58
CA ILE A 121 -1.19 -11.29 -16.90
C ILE A 121 -0.03 -10.31 -16.82
N GLU A 122 1.04 -10.57 -17.57
CA GLU A 122 2.21 -9.70 -17.69
C GLU A 122 2.47 -9.39 -19.17
N LYS A 123 2.92 -8.17 -19.45
CA LYS A 123 3.28 -7.72 -20.79
C LYS A 123 4.57 -8.38 -21.28
N ASP A 124 5.52 -8.59 -20.37
CA ASP A 124 6.80 -9.20 -20.68
C ASP A 124 6.69 -10.73 -20.88
N ARG A 125 7.59 -11.29 -21.72
CA ARG A 125 7.62 -12.73 -22.03
C ARG A 125 8.04 -13.63 -20.87
N ARG A 126 8.57 -13.05 -19.79
CA ARG A 126 9.10 -13.76 -18.62
C ARG A 126 8.71 -13.01 -17.36
N LEU A 127 8.60 -13.73 -16.25
CA LEU A 127 8.50 -13.12 -14.93
C LEU A 127 9.74 -12.24 -14.70
N LYS A 128 9.53 -11.10 -14.04
CA LYS A 128 10.64 -10.20 -13.74
C LYS A 128 11.55 -10.86 -12.71
N GLY A 129 12.81 -11.07 -13.09
CA GLY A 129 13.86 -11.47 -12.16
C GLY A 129 14.16 -10.37 -11.15
N ARG A 130 15.05 -10.65 -10.19
CA ARG A 130 15.58 -9.61 -9.29
C ARG A 130 16.15 -8.47 -10.15
N LYS A 131 15.74 -7.23 -9.87
CA LYS A 131 16.54 -6.06 -10.29
C LYS A 131 17.87 -6.17 -9.54
N THR A 132 18.94 -6.53 -10.25
CA THR A 132 20.32 -6.26 -9.82
C THR A 132 20.60 -4.78 -9.93
#